data_AF-A0A382XNC7-F1
#
_entry.id   AF-A0A382XNC7-F1
#
_cell.length_a   1.000
_cell.length_b   1.000
_cell.length_c   1.000
_cell.angle_alpha   90.00
_cell.angle_beta   90.00
_cell.angle_gamma   90.00
#
_symmetry.space_group_name_H-M   'P 1'
#
loop_
_entity.id
_entity.type
_entity.pdbx_description
1 polymer ?
#
loop_
_entity_poly.entity_id
_entity_poly.type
_entity_poly.pdbx_seq_one_letter_code
_entity_poly.pdbx_strand_id
1 'polypeptide(L)' 'MSKKESGVSFGFKISTELVAALVVGVGIGLLVDNYFNTKPFGLIIFFILGAFAGFLNVYRVMRRIEKQ' A
#
# COMPACT_ATOMS: atom_id res chain seq x y z
N MET A 1 -11.37 -31.59 -3.04
CA MET A 1 -11.21 -30.78 -4.27
C MET A 1 -11.32 -29.29 -3.90
N SER A 2 -10.23 -28.67 -3.44
CA SER A 2 -10.16 -27.21 -3.18
C SER A 2 -8.88 -26.66 -3.78
N LYS A 3 -8.98 -26.06 -4.97
CA LYS A 3 -7.88 -25.34 -5.66
C LYS A 3 -8.26 -23.87 -5.91
N LYS A 4 -9.37 -23.39 -5.32
CA LYS A 4 -9.90 -22.02 -5.47
C LYS A 4 -9.48 -21.06 -4.36
N GLU A 5 -9.02 -21.55 -3.21
CA GLU A 5 -8.68 -20.70 -2.06
C GLU A 5 -7.39 -19.92 -2.22
N SER A 6 -6.39 -20.46 -2.93
CA SER A 6 -5.06 -19.86 -3.04
C SER A 6 -5.06 -18.53 -3.81
N GLY A 7 -5.73 -18.46 -4.96
CA GLY A 7 -5.79 -17.23 -5.76
C GLY A 7 -6.59 -16.10 -5.11
N VAL A 8 -7.71 -16.44 -4.47
CA VAL A 8 -8.58 -15.47 -3.79
C VAL A 8 -7.90 -14.92 -2.53
N SER A 9 -7.31 -15.79 -1.70
CA SER A 9 -6.57 -15.37 -0.50
C SER A 9 -5.37 -14.49 -0.88
N PHE A 10 -4.69 -14.80 -1.99
CA PHE A 10 -3.56 -14.04 -2.48
C PHE A 10 -3.96 -12.64 -2.98
N GLY A 11 -5.02 -12.55 -3.80
CA GLY A 11 -5.54 -11.25 -4.26
C GLY A 11 -6.03 -10.37 -3.10
N PHE A 12 -6.63 -10.98 -2.07
CA PHE A 12 -7.04 -10.26 -0.86
C PHE A 12 -5.85 -9.72 -0.07
N LYS A 13 -4.75 -10.48 0.06
CA LYS A 13 -3.53 -9.99 0.71
C LYS A 13 -2.91 -8.81 -0.02
N ILE A 14 -2.76 -8.92 -1.34
CA ILE A 14 -2.21 -7.83 -2.18
C ILE A 14 -3.06 -6.56 -2.03
N SER A 15 -4.38 -6.67 -2.18
CA SER A 15 -5.27 -5.52 -2.05
C SER A 15 -5.21 -4.92 -0.65
N THR A 16 -5.19 -5.73 0.40
CA THR A 16 -5.07 -5.24 1.79
C THR A 16 -3.73 -4.54 2.03
N GLU A 17 -2.62 -5.05 1.51
CA GLU A 17 -1.30 -4.39 1.63
C GLU A 17 -1.28 -3.03 0.92
N LEU A 18 -1.86 -2.93 -0.29
CA LEU A 18 -1.97 -1.67 -1.03
C LEU A 18 -2.83 -0.65 -0.27
N VAL A 19 -4.02 -1.07 0.20
CA VAL A 19 -4.93 -0.21 0.95
C VAL A 19 -4.29 0.23 2.26
N ALA A 20 -3.64 -0.68 2.99
CA ALA A 20 -2.94 -0.34 4.24
C ALA A 20 -1.84 0.69 4.02
N ALA A 21 -1.01 0.53 2.98
CA ALA A 21 0.05 1.48 2.68
C ALA A 21 -0.50 2.87 2.32
N LEU A 22 -1.60 2.93 1.55
CA LEU A 22 -2.28 4.18 1.22
C LEU A 22 -2.91 4.84 2.45
N VAL A 23 -3.61 4.07 3.30
CA VAL A 23 -4.23 4.60 4.53
C VAL A 23 -3.17 5.18 5.45
N VAL A 24 -2.02 4.51 5.62
CA VAL A 24 -0.91 5.01 6.42
C VAL A 24 -0.31 6.28 5.79
N GLY A 25 -0.06 6.29 4.48
CA GLY A 25 0.46 7.47 3.78
C GLY A 25 -0.46 8.68 3.88
N VAL A 26 -1.76 8.50 3.62
CA VAL A 26 -2.76 9.57 3.75
C VAL A 26 -2.90 10.01 5.20
N GLY A 27 -2.94 9.08 6.16
CA GLY A 27 -3.03 9.40 7.58
C GLY A 27 -1.86 10.25 8.06
N ILE A 28 -0.63 9.86 7.72
CA ILE A 28 0.58 10.64 8.04
C ILE A 28 0.56 11.98 7.32
N GLY A 29 0.22 12.00 6.03
CA GLY A 29 0.16 13.22 5.22
C GLY A 29 -0.81 14.26 5.78
N LEU A 30 -2.00 13.82 6.22
CA LEU A 30 -2.99 14.67 6.87
C LEU A 30 -2.50 15.19 8.23
N LEU A 31 -1.87 14.33 9.04
CA LEU A 31 -1.30 14.76 10.33
C LEU A 31 -0.22 15.83 10.13
N VAL A 32 0.64 15.65 9.12
CA VAL A 32 1.69 16.61 8.75
C VAL A 32 1.07 17.91 8.26
N ASP A 33 0.13 17.87 7.31
CA ASP A 33 -0.50 19.09 6.80
C ASP A 33 -1.25 19.86 7.89
N ASN A 34 -1.92 19.15 8.82
CA ASN A 34 -2.60 19.77 9.95
C ASN A 34 -1.62 20.40 10.96
N TYR A 35 -0.47 19.77 11.21
CA TYR A 35 0.53 20.28 12.14
C TYR A 35 1.22 21.54 11.58
N PHE A 36 1.57 21.54 10.30
CA PHE A 36 2.27 22.65 9.66
C PHE A 36 1.34 23.72 9.05
N ASN A 37 0.00 23.54 9.15
CA ASN A 37 -1.01 24.37 8.46
C ASN A 37 -0.67 24.58 6.97
N THR A 38 -0.02 23.60 6.36
CA THR A 38 0.34 23.64 4.95
C THR A 38 -0.87 23.28 4.10
N LYS A 39 -0.97 23.88 2.91
CA LYS A 39 -1.78 23.35 1.80
C LYS A 39 -1.45 21.86 1.61
N PRO A 40 -2.30 21.01 0.97
CA PRO A 40 -2.25 19.53 1.05
C PRO A 40 -1.01 18.90 0.40
N PHE A 41 0.17 19.31 0.83
CA PHE A 41 1.47 19.08 0.21
C PHE A 41 2.12 17.89 0.89
N GLY A 42 2.03 17.81 2.22
CA GLY A 42 2.33 16.61 2.99
C GLY A 42 1.49 15.43 2.51
N LEU A 43 0.18 15.62 2.35
CA LEU A 43 -0.71 14.60 1.82
C LEU A 43 -0.26 14.09 0.45
N ILE A 44 0.03 14.98 -0.50
CA ILE A 44 0.47 14.56 -1.85
C ILE A 44 1.77 13.76 -1.78
N ILE A 45 2.77 14.24 -1.02
CA ILE A 45 4.05 13.55 -0.89
C ILE A 45 3.87 12.18 -0.24
N PHE A 46 3.19 12.12 0.91
CA PHE A 46 3.02 10.86 1.64
C PHE A 46 2.05 9.90 0.94
N PHE A 47 1.11 10.40 0.15
CA PHE A 47 0.28 9.56 -0.73
C PHE A 47 1.14 8.88 -1.79
N ILE A 48 2.00 9.63 -2.49
CA ILE A 48 2.91 9.07 -3.49
C ILE A 48 3.86 8.05 -2.84
N LEU A 49 4.46 8.39 -1.70
CA LEU A 49 5.34 7.47 -0.97
C LEU A 49 4.60 6.22 -0.49
N GLY A 50 3.38 6.35 0.03
CA GLY A 50 2.53 5.23 0.43
C GLY A 50 2.16 4.32 -0.74
N ALA A 51 1.81 4.91 -1.89
CA ALA A 51 1.54 4.17 -3.12
C ALA A 51 2.80 3.41 -3.59
N PHE A 52 3.96 4.06 -3.65
CA PHE A 52 5.23 3.40 -3.99
C PHE A 52 5.56 2.26 -3.02
N ALA A 53 5.42 2.46 -1.71
CA ALA A 53 5.66 1.43 -0.71
C ALA A 53 4.72 0.21 -0.90
N GLY A 54 3.43 0.47 -1.18
CA GLY A 54 2.46 -0.56 -1.53
C GLY A 54 2.89 -1.35 -2.76
N PHE A 55 3.20 -0.68 -3.86
CA PHE A 55 3.65 -1.33 -5.10
C PHE A 55 4.94 -2.13 -4.91
N LEU A 56 5.91 -1.60 -4.16
CA LEU A 56 7.16 -2.30 -3.87
C LEU A 56 6.94 -3.58 -3.05
N ASN A 57 5.99 -3.57 -2.10
CA ASN A 57 5.61 -4.77 -1.35
C ASN A 57 4.98 -5.82 -2.27
N VAL A 58 4.01 -5.42 -3.10
CA VAL A 58 3.38 -6.33 -4.07
C VAL A 58 4.40 -6.91 -5.05
N TYR A 59 5.28 -6.07 -5.61
CA TYR A 59 6.34 -6.51 -6.51
C TYR A 59 7.30 -7.50 -5.83
N ARG A 60 7.64 -7.26 -4.55
CA ARG A 60 8.46 -8.20 -3.77
C ARG A 60 7.74 -9.54 -3.58
N VAL A 61 6.44 -9.53 -3.32
CA VAL A 61 5.63 -10.75 -3.17
C VAL A 61 5.58 -11.51 -4.50
N MET A 62 5.33 -10.82 -5.62
CA MET A 62 5.34 -11.43 -6.95
C MET A 62 6.69 -12.05 -7.29
N ARG A 63 7.80 -11.33 -7.09
CA ARG A 63 9.14 -11.87 -7.31
C ARG A 63 9.48 -13.07 -6.43
N ARG A 64 8.95 -13.14 -5.20
CA ARG A 64 9.14 -14.32 -4.33
C ARG A 64 8.42 -15.55 -4.88
N ILE A 65 7.29 -15.37 -5.56
CA ILE A 65 6.52 -16.46 -6.18
C ILE A 65 7.19 -16.90 -7.48
N GLU A 66 7.66 -15.96 -8.30
CA GLU A 66 8.35 -16.27 -9.56
C GLU A 66 9.67 -17.03 -9.36
N LYS A 67 10.34 -16.80 -8.22
CA LYS A 67 11.61 -17.45 -7.87
C LYS A 67 11.44 -18.81 -7.17
N GLN A 68 10.19 -19.24 -6.94
CA GLN A 68 9.85 -20.59 -6.45
C GLN A 68 9.44 -21.49 -7.61
#